data_AF-A0AAV1WIB9-F1
#
_entry.id   AF-A0AAV1WIB9-F1
#
_cell.length_a   1.000
_cell.length_b   1.000
_cell.length_c   1.000
_cell.angle_alpha   90.00
_cell.angle_beta   90.00
_cell.angle_gamma   90.00
#
_symmetry.space_group_name_H-M   'P 1'
#
loop_
_entity.id
_entity.type
_entity.pdbx_description
1 polymer ?
#
loop_
_entity_poly.entity_id
_entity_poly.type
_entity_poly.pdbx_seq_one_letter_code
_entity_poly.pdbx_strand_id
1 'polypeptide(L)'
;MGDVAIRVHPPLSRLALPQYDAFAAMHSMFNMGIGFKVHYIILCLLCTRRMYKYYIYTEDVLAKRLAKLYVVTLVLGSLFWLGDRLFCKEISRWPINPQGHAFWHLFTGFKSYFGNTFLMFCRAQQRGWSPKVVLLMGVLPYVKIEKPKSQ
;
A
#
# COMPACT_ATOMS: atom_id res chain seq x y z
N MET A 1 51.73 9.63 54.07
CA MET A 1 50.71 10.31 53.25
C MET A 1 50.91 9.89 51.81
N GLY A 2 50.11 8.94 51.33
CA GLY A 2 50.13 8.50 49.95
C GLY A 2 48.69 8.29 49.51
N ASP A 3 48.14 9.24 48.77
CA ASP A 3 46.80 9.16 48.22
C ASP A 3 46.80 8.22 47.00
N VAL A 4 46.15 7.07 47.16
CA VAL A 4 45.86 6.14 46.06
C VAL A 4 44.67 6.70 45.29
N ALA A 5 44.94 7.32 44.15
CA ALA A 5 43.91 7.77 43.22
C ALA A 5 43.22 6.56 42.56
N ILE A 6 42.04 6.19 43.06
CA ILE A 6 41.17 5.18 42.43
C ILE A 6 40.63 5.77 41.13
N ARG A 7 41.20 5.38 40.00
CA ARG A 7 40.65 5.65 38.66
C ARG A 7 39.38 4.82 38.48
N VAL A 8 38.23 5.43 38.74
CA VAL A 8 36.91 4.83 38.45
C VAL A 8 36.78 4.68 36.92
N HIS A 9 36.99 3.48 36.40
CA HIS A 9 36.63 3.16 35.02
C HIS A 9 35.11 3.36 34.85
N PRO A 10 34.64 4.08 33.81
CA PRO A 10 33.22 4.19 33.57
C PRO A 10 32.65 2.78 33.32
N PRO A 11 31.44 2.47 33.84
CA PRO A 11 30.88 1.14 33.70
C PRO A 11 30.65 0.84 32.21
N LEU A 12 31.12 -0.34 31.75
CA LEU A 12 30.97 -0.83 30.37
C LEU A 12 29.52 -0.78 29.86
N SER A 13 28.54 -0.70 30.77
CA SER A 13 27.12 -0.51 30.44
C SER A 13 26.83 0.81 29.74
N ARG A 14 27.56 1.91 29.97
CA ARG A 14 27.28 3.20 29.30
C ARG A 14 27.70 3.26 27.83
N LEU A 15 28.63 2.40 27.39
CA LEU A 15 29.09 2.31 25.99
C LEU A 15 28.29 1.31 25.17
N ALA A 16 27.67 0.32 25.82
CA ALA A 16 26.79 -0.65 25.17
C ALA A 16 25.38 -0.09 24.90
N LEU A 17 24.94 0.92 25.66
CA LEU A 17 23.59 1.45 25.50
C LEU A 17 23.30 2.11 24.13
N PRO A 18 24.20 2.97 23.61
CA PRO A 18 24.03 3.60 22.30
C PRO A 18 24.02 2.59 21.15
N GLN A 19 24.70 1.46 21.31
CA GLN A 19 24.82 0.44 20.26
C GLN A 19 23.53 -0.35 20.07
N TYR A 20 22.85 -0.72 21.17
CA TYR A 20 21.54 -1.37 21.05
C TYR A 20 20.46 -0.40 20.59
N ASP A 21 20.52 0.87 21.01
CA ASP A 21 19.57 1.90 20.59
C ASP A 21 19.72 2.21 19.10
N ALA A 22 20.97 2.34 18.62
CA ALA A 22 21.26 2.48 17.20
C ALA A 22 20.85 1.23 16.40
N PHE A 23 21.10 0.03 16.92
CA PHE A 23 20.65 -1.21 16.31
C PHE A 23 19.13 -1.29 16.22
N ALA A 24 18.40 -0.97 17.29
CA ALA A 24 16.94 -0.97 17.33
C ALA A 24 16.34 0.10 16.42
N ALA A 25 16.92 1.29 16.39
CA ALA A 25 16.53 2.37 15.48
C ALA A 25 16.77 1.99 14.02
N MET A 26 17.98 1.49 13.68
CA MET A 26 18.27 0.98 12.34
C MET A 26 17.33 -0.16 11.97
N HIS A 27 17.13 -1.13 12.85
CA HIS A 27 16.23 -2.27 12.63
C HIS A 27 14.79 -1.81 12.36
N SER A 28 14.29 -0.85 13.14
CA SER A 28 12.98 -0.23 12.94
C SER A 28 12.90 0.53 11.61
N MET A 29 13.92 1.32 11.28
CA MET A 29 13.97 2.10 10.02
C MET A 29 14.08 1.22 8.77
N PHE A 30 14.88 0.16 8.82
CA PHE A 30 15.03 -0.79 7.71
C PHE A 30 13.78 -1.65 7.53
N ASN A 31 13.19 -2.18 8.61
CA ASN A 31 12.00 -3.03 8.52
C ASN A 31 10.73 -2.24 8.18
N MET A 32 10.43 -1.18 8.93
CA MET A 32 9.16 -0.45 8.78
C MET A 32 9.24 0.65 7.70
N GLY A 33 10.42 1.26 7.50
CA GLY A 33 10.57 2.43 6.65
C GLY A 33 10.93 2.10 5.20
N ILE A 34 12.09 1.48 4.98
CA ILE A 34 12.63 1.19 3.65
C ILE A 34 12.02 -0.11 3.09
N GLY A 35 12.02 -1.17 3.90
CA GLY A 35 11.48 -2.47 3.53
C GLY A 35 10.02 -2.39 3.06
N PHE A 36 9.17 -1.71 3.83
CA PHE A 36 7.78 -1.45 3.45
C PHE A 36 7.64 -0.75 2.09
N LYS A 37 8.40 0.32 1.84
CA LYS A 37 8.31 1.08 0.57
C LYS A 37 8.75 0.25 -0.63
N VAL A 38 9.88 -0.44 -0.51
CA VAL A 38 10.40 -1.31 -1.58
C VAL A 38 9.41 -2.43 -1.86
N HIS A 39 8.94 -3.12 -0.82
CA HIS A 39 7.96 -4.19 -0.95
C HIS A 39 6.65 -3.69 -1.59
N TYR A 40 6.17 -2.52 -1.17
CA TYR A 40 4.97 -1.90 -1.71
C TYR A 40 5.11 -1.58 -3.21
N ILE A 41 6.24 -1.01 -3.64
CA ILE A 41 6.50 -0.72 -5.06
C ILE A 41 6.52 -2.01 -5.87
N ILE A 42 7.26 -3.03 -5.41
CA ILE A 42 7.33 -4.34 -6.07
C ILE A 42 5.93 -4.94 -6.21
N LEU A 43 5.13 -4.93 -5.13
CA LEU A 43 3.77 -5.43 -5.15
C LEU A 43 2.89 -4.66 -6.16
N CYS A 44 2.99 -3.33 -6.20
CA CYS A 44 2.25 -2.52 -7.17
C CYS A 44 2.62 -2.86 -8.62
N LEU A 45 3.90 -3.07 -8.92
CA LEU A 45 4.35 -3.47 -10.26
C LEU A 45 3.84 -4.85 -10.64
N LEU A 46 3.96 -5.83 -9.74
CA LEU A 46 3.48 -7.19 -9.96
C LEU A 46 1.96 -7.26 -10.14
N CYS A 47 1.21 -6.56 -9.28
CA CYS A 47 -0.25 -6.45 -9.37
C CYS A 47 -0.67 -5.77 -10.67
N THR A 48 -0.06 -4.65 -11.03
CA THR A 48 -0.39 -3.93 -12.27
C THR A 48 -0.09 -4.77 -13.51
N ARG A 49 1.05 -5.47 -13.55
CA ARG A 49 1.38 -6.41 -14.63
C ARG A 49 0.34 -7.53 -14.74
N ARG A 50 -0.05 -8.11 -13.60
CA ARG A 50 -1.09 -9.16 -13.56
C ARG A 50 -2.45 -8.64 -14.04
N MET A 51 -2.85 -7.46 -13.58
CA MET A 51 -4.09 -6.79 -14.00
C MET A 51 -4.08 -6.51 -15.50
N TYR A 52 -2.99 -5.96 -16.02
CA TYR A 52 -2.82 -5.65 -17.45
C TYR A 52 -2.96 -6.90 -18.33
N LYS A 53 -2.35 -8.02 -17.91
CA LYS A 53 -2.51 -9.30 -18.61
C LYS A 53 -3.98 -9.68 -18.75
N TYR A 54 -4.79 -9.56 -17.72
CA TYR A 54 -6.22 -9.91 -17.83
C TYR A 54 -7.04 -8.84 -18.54
N TYR A 55 -6.64 -7.57 -18.45
CA TYR A 55 -7.30 -6.46 -19.12
C TYR A 55 -7.37 -6.64 -20.64
N ILE A 56 -6.28 -7.09 -21.26
CA ILE A 56 -6.23 -7.28 -22.73
C ILE A 56 -7.13 -8.43 -23.23
N TYR A 57 -7.41 -9.43 -22.38
CA TYR A 57 -8.28 -10.57 -22.73
C TYR A 57 -9.72 -10.41 -22.25
N THR A 58 -10.03 -9.35 -21.51
CA THR A 58 -11.40 -9.07 -21.08
C THR A 58 -12.12 -8.29 -22.17
N GLU A 59 -13.37 -8.61 -22.46
CA GLU A 59 -14.19 -7.82 -23.39
C GLU A 59 -15.22 -6.94 -22.67
N ASP A 60 -15.66 -7.36 -21.48
CA ASP A 60 -16.66 -6.66 -20.68
C ASP A 60 -16.23 -5.24 -20.32
N VAL A 61 -17.09 -4.27 -20.67
CA VAL A 61 -16.81 -2.83 -20.54
C VAL A 61 -16.73 -2.41 -19.07
N LEU A 62 -17.59 -2.95 -18.21
CA LEU A 62 -17.61 -2.62 -16.78
C LEU A 62 -16.40 -3.22 -16.05
N ALA A 63 -16.01 -4.44 -16.41
CA ALA A 63 -14.77 -5.05 -15.92
C ALA A 63 -13.53 -4.25 -16.37
N LYS A 64 -13.47 -3.80 -17.64
CA LYS A 64 -12.40 -2.88 -18.09
C LYS A 64 -12.40 -1.57 -17.31
N ARG A 65 -13.58 -1.03 -16.99
CA ARG A 65 -13.70 0.19 -16.16
C ARG A 65 -13.11 -0.03 -14.77
N LEU A 66 -13.30 -1.19 -14.14
CA LEU A 66 -12.66 -1.53 -12.86
C LEU A 66 -11.13 -1.50 -12.95
N ALA A 67 -10.56 -2.09 -14.01
CA ALA A 67 -9.11 -2.05 -14.22
C ALA A 67 -8.59 -0.62 -14.42
N LYS A 68 -9.33 0.24 -15.12
CA LYS A 68 -9.00 1.67 -15.25
C LYS A 68 -9.09 2.41 -13.92
N LEU A 69 -10.15 2.17 -13.13
CA LEU A 69 -10.31 2.75 -11.79
C LEU A 69 -9.18 2.32 -10.85
N TYR A 70 -8.72 1.07 -10.93
CA TYR A 70 -7.52 0.60 -10.24
C TYR A 70 -6.28 1.46 -10.59
N VAL A 71 -6.03 1.74 -11.87
CA VAL A 71 -4.89 2.57 -12.29
C VAL A 71 -5.04 4.01 -11.82
N VAL A 72 -6.23 4.60 -11.99
CA VAL A 72 -6.51 5.99 -11.56
C VAL A 72 -6.29 6.13 -10.05
N THR A 73 -6.83 5.23 -9.25
CA THR A 73 -6.65 5.27 -7.78
C THR A 73 -5.22 4.98 -7.35
N LEU A 74 -4.48 4.12 -8.06
CA LEU A 74 -3.04 3.93 -7.85
C LEU A 74 -2.26 5.24 -8.08
N VAL A 75 -2.54 5.94 -9.18
CA VAL A 75 -1.88 7.21 -9.52
C VAL A 75 -2.24 8.29 -8.52
N LEU A 76 -3.53 8.48 -8.22
CA LEU A 76 -3.99 9.47 -7.25
C LEU A 76 -3.38 9.23 -5.87
N GLY A 77 -3.42 8.00 -5.37
CA GLY A 77 -2.75 7.65 -4.12
C GLY A 77 -1.28 8.06 -4.18
N SER A 78 -0.56 7.67 -5.23
CA SER A 78 0.88 7.95 -5.34
C SER A 78 1.18 9.44 -5.35
N LEU A 79 0.33 10.25 -5.99
CA LEU A 79 0.42 11.70 -5.98
C LEU A 79 0.17 12.28 -4.59
N PHE A 80 -0.85 11.82 -3.86
CA PHE A 80 -1.10 12.29 -2.49
C PHE A 80 0.03 11.90 -1.53
N TRP A 81 0.56 10.69 -1.64
CA TRP A 81 1.71 10.24 -0.85
C TRP A 81 2.96 11.05 -1.17
N LEU A 82 3.28 11.27 -2.46
CA LEU A 82 4.46 12.03 -2.85
C LEU A 82 4.31 13.51 -2.49
N GLY A 83 3.14 14.11 -2.72
CA GLY A 83 2.84 15.49 -2.38
C GLY A 83 2.95 15.76 -0.88
N ASP A 84 2.38 14.89 -0.05
CA ASP A 84 2.51 14.97 1.41
C ASP A 84 3.98 14.93 1.87
N ARG A 85 4.80 14.13 1.20
CA ARG A 85 6.23 13.99 1.50
C ARG A 85 7.07 15.16 1.02
N LEU A 86 6.80 15.69 -0.17
CA LEU A 86 7.58 16.77 -0.77
C LEU A 86 7.21 18.16 -0.20
N PHE A 87 5.92 18.39 0.06
CA PHE A 87 5.39 19.69 0.48
C PHE A 87 4.99 19.72 1.95
N CYS A 88 5.48 18.78 2.76
CA CYS A 88 5.14 18.68 4.19
C CYS A 88 5.39 19.99 4.96
N LYS A 89 6.51 20.68 4.67
CA LYS A 89 6.90 21.92 5.36
C LYS A 89 6.01 23.11 4.98
N GLU A 90 5.55 23.14 3.74
CA GLU A 90 4.70 24.17 3.18
C GLU A 90 3.24 23.96 3.62
N ILE A 91 2.74 22.72 3.49
CA ILE A 91 1.38 22.33 3.84
C ILE A 91 1.13 22.42 5.35
N SER A 92 2.12 22.10 6.19
CA SER A 92 1.98 22.22 7.65
C SER A 92 1.79 23.65 8.14
N ARG A 93 2.12 24.65 7.32
CA ARG A 93 1.91 26.07 7.60
C ARG A 93 0.55 26.58 7.13
N TRP A 94 -0.21 25.78 6.37
CA TRP A 94 -1.51 26.18 5.87
C TRP A 94 -2.54 26.21 7.01
N PRO A 95 -3.57 27.06 6.92
CA PRO A 95 -4.64 27.11 7.92
C PRO A 95 -5.44 25.80 8.00
N ILE A 96 -5.41 24.98 6.94
CA ILE A 96 -6.05 23.67 6.88
C ILE A 96 -5.03 22.65 6.38
N ASN A 97 -4.83 21.58 7.15
CA ASN A 97 -3.99 20.45 6.73
C ASN A 97 -4.82 19.43 5.94
N PRO A 98 -4.57 19.25 4.63
CA PRO A 98 -5.29 18.29 3.79
C PRO A 98 -4.98 16.82 4.13
N GLN A 99 -4.02 16.52 5.02
CA GLN A 99 -3.65 15.16 5.41
C GLN A 99 -3.45 14.22 4.20
N GLY A 100 -2.47 14.52 3.34
CA GLY A 100 -2.24 13.74 2.12
C GLY A 100 -1.97 12.26 2.40
N HIS A 101 -1.38 11.93 3.55
CA HIS A 101 -1.24 10.55 4.00
C HIS A 101 -2.58 9.82 4.25
N ALA A 102 -3.61 10.53 4.73
CA ALA A 102 -4.94 9.95 4.89
C ALA A 102 -5.57 9.64 3.52
N PHE A 103 -5.42 10.55 2.55
CA PHE A 103 -5.85 10.32 1.17
C PHE A 103 -5.08 9.16 0.52
N TRP A 104 -3.79 9.01 0.79
CA TRP A 104 -3.02 7.84 0.36
C TRP A 104 -3.66 6.53 0.82
N HIS A 105 -4.04 6.42 2.10
CA HIS A 105 -4.73 5.24 2.62
C HIS A 105 -6.08 5.01 1.96
N LEU A 106 -6.88 6.06 1.78
CA LEU A 106 -8.17 5.99 1.11
C LEU A 106 -8.05 5.45 -0.31
N PHE A 107 -7.17 6.03 -1.13
CA PHE A 107 -6.96 5.60 -2.51
C PHE A 107 -6.29 4.22 -2.60
N THR A 108 -5.41 3.87 -1.67
CA THR A 108 -4.85 2.51 -1.59
C THR A 108 -5.93 1.47 -1.29
N GLY A 109 -6.89 1.80 -0.43
CA GLY A 109 -8.08 0.98 -0.17
C GLY A 109 -8.93 0.79 -1.42
N PHE A 110 -9.31 1.89 -2.09
CA PHE A 110 -10.09 1.81 -3.33
C PHE A 110 -9.38 1.06 -4.46
N LYS A 111 -8.08 1.30 -4.65
CA LYS A 111 -7.26 0.54 -5.61
C LYS A 111 -7.38 -0.95 -5.33
N SER A 112 -7.20 -1.36 -4.07
CA SER A 112 -7.24 -2.76 -3.68
C SER A 112 -8.64 -3.36 -3.90
N TYR A 113 -9.70 -2.60 -3.65
CA TYR A 113 -11.07 -2.99 -3.93
C TYR A 113 -11.34 -3.23 -5.42
N PHE A 114 -11.01 -2.25 -6.28
CA PHE A 114 -11.25 -2.37 -7.73
C PHE A 114 -10.39 -3.46 -8.37
N GLY A 115 -9.13 -3.57 -7.96
CA GLY A 115 -8.22 -4.61 -8.43
C GLY A 115 -8.73 -6.01 -8.10
N ASN A 116 -9.10 -6.25 -6.84
CA ASN A 116 -9.63 -7.56 -6.44
C ASN A 116 -10.97 -7.89 -7.12
N THR A 117 -11.87 -6.91 -7.24
CA THR A 117 -13.17 -7.10 -7.91
C THR A 117 -12.98 -7.50 -9.38
N PHE A 118 -12.06 -6.84 -10.09
CA PHE A 118 -11.71 -7.22 -11.46
C PHE A 118 -11.08 -8.62 -11.54
N LEU A 119 -10.15 -8.96 -10.64
CA LEU A 119 -9.54 -10.29 -10.62
C LEU A 119 -10.56 -11.40 -10.30
N MET A 120 -11.54 -11.14 -9.44
CA MET A 120 -12.65 -12.05 -9.17
C MET A 120 -13.48 -12.29 -10.43
N PHE A 121 -13.79 -11.23 -11.19
CA PHE A 121 -14.48 -11.33 -12.48
C PHE A 121 -13.70 -12.21 -13.46
N CYS A 122 -12.41 -11.92 -13.70
CA CYS A 122 -11.58 -12.70 -14.61
C CYS A 122 -11.44 -14.16 -14.15
N ARG A 123 -11.33 -14.41 -12.85
CA ARG A 123 -11.25 -15.77 -12.30
C ARG A 123 -12.54 -16.55 -12.52
N ALA A 124 -13.70 -15.90 -12.40
CA ALA A 124 -14.98 -16.53 -12.69
C ALA A 124 -15.12 -16.86 -14.18
N GLN A 125 -14.71 -15.95 -15.09
CA GLN A 125 -14.68 -16.23 -16.52
C GLN A 125 -13.77 -17.43 -16.86
N GLN A 126 -12.58 -17.50 -16.25
CA GLN A 126 -11.65 -18.64 -16.44
C GLN A 126 -12.23 -19.99 -15.97
N ARG A 127 -13.19 -19.98 -15.04
CA ARG A 127 -13.89 -21.19 -14.59
C ARG A 127 -15.08 -21.55 -15.50
N GLY A 128 -15.28 -20.83 -16.60
CA GLY A 128 -16.43 -21.00 -17.49
C GLY A 128 -17.75 -20.54 -16.87
N TRP A 129 -17.70 -19.73 -15.80
CA TRP A 129 -18.90 -19.13 -15.21
C TRP A 129 -19.31 -17.87 -15.99
N SER A 130 -20.53 -17.39 -15.76
CA SER A 130 -21.09 -16.16 -16.36
C SER A 130 -21.08 -14.98 -15.37
N PRO A 131 -19.90 -14.43 -14.98
CA PRO A 131 -19.86 -13.31 -14.06
C PRO A 131 -20.41 -12.04 -14.71
N LYS A 132 -21.03 -11.19 -13.89
CA LYS A 132 -21.48 -9.85 -14.28
C LYS A 132 -21.01 -8.84 -13.25
N VAL A 133 -20.51 -7.69 -13.70
CA VAL A 133 -20.24 -6.56 -12.83
C VAL A 133 -21.55 -5.79 -12.64
N VAL A 134 -21.94 -5.57 -11.39
CA VAL A 134 -23.18 -4.90 -10.98
C VAL A 134 -22.87 -3.82 -9.96
N LEU A 135 -23.68 -2.77 -9.91
CA LEU A 135 -23.47 -1.63 -9.00
C LEU A 135 -24.43 -1.71 -7.82
N LEU A 136 -23.91 -1.95 -6.63
CA LEU A 136 -24.67 -1.86 -5.39
C LEU A 136 -25.03 -0.40 -5.14
N MET A 137 -26.33 -0.12 -4.97
CA MET A 137 -26.89 1.22 -4.84
C MET A 137 -26.48 2.18 -5.99
N GLY A 138 -26.13 1.64 -7.16
CA GLY A 138 -25.66 2.44 -8.31
C GLY A 138 -24.24 2.98 -8.20
N VAL A 139 -23.54 2.76 -7.08
CA VAL A 139 -22.22 3.38 -6.81
C VAL A 139 -21.11 2.35 -6.68
N LEU A 140 -21.33 1.28 -5.92
CA LEU A 140 -20.25 0.37 -5.53
C LEU A 140 -20.22 -0.88 -6.43
N PRO A 141 -19.20 -1.08 -7.29
CA PRO A 141 -19.18 -2.21 -8.20
C PRO A 141 -18.80 -3.51 -7.52
N TYR A 142 -19.61 -4.55 -7.70
CA TYR A 142 -19.33 -5.90 -7.23
C TYR A 142 -19.56 -6.94 -8.34
N VAL A 143 -19.00 -8.14 -8.16
CA VAL A 143 -19.16 -9.23 -9.12
C VAL A 143 -20.29 -10.15 -8.66
N LYS A 144 -21.34 -10.27 -9.47
CA LYS A 144 -22.35 -11.32 -9.34
C LYS A 144 -21.89 -12.54 -10.14
N ILE A 145 -21.87 -13.69 -9.51
CA ILE A 145 -21.48 -14.96 -10.13
C ILE A 145 -22.69 -15.89 -10.09
N GLU A 146 -23.12 -16.35 -11.26
CA GLU A 146 -24.08 -17.44 -11.38
C GLU A 146 -23.30 -18.75 -11.45
N LYS A 147 -23.33 -19.52 -10.36
CA LYS A 147 -22.67 -20.83 -10.32
C LYS A 147 -23.57 -21.88 -10.98
N PRO A 148 -23.02 -22.76 -11.83
CA PRO A 148 -23.77 -23.93 -12.29
C PRO A 148 -24.16 -24.81 -11.09
N LYS A 149 -25.38 -25.35 -11.10
CA LYS A 149 -25.98 -26.10 -9.97
C LYS A 149 -25.27 -27.44 -9.61
N SER A 150 -24.26 -27.85 -10.37
CA SER A 150 -23.64 -29.19 -10.29
C SER A 150 -22.13 -29.17 -10.05
N GLN A 151 -21.59 -28.18 -9.32
CA GLN A 151 -20.19 -28.15 -8.87
C GLN A 151 -20.06 -28.15 -7.35
#